data_AF-A0A4Y9NL48-F1
#
_entry.id   AF-A0A4Y9NL48-F1
#
_cell.length_a   1.000
_cell.length_b   1.000
_cell.length_c   1.000
_cell.angle_alpha   90.00
_cell.angle_beta   90.00
_cell.angle_gamma   90.00
#
_symmetry.space_group_name_H-M   'P 1'
#
loop_
_entity.id
_entity.type
_entity.pdbx_description
1 polymer ?
#
loop_
_entity_poly.entity_id
_entity_poly.type
_entity_poly.pdbx_seq_one_letter_code
_entity_poly.pdbx_strand_id
1 'polypeptide(L)' 'MYVEAVVQVNDRDTYKATVRLRSAMLSNRPPVDAYVRFFPPGWLTMKSLAVGAPISVVSATEVFDITNLERVQGGDDE' A
#
# COMPACT_ATOMS: atom_id res chain seq x y z
N MET A 1 -20.65 -0.03 -19.98
CA MET A 1 -20.45 -0.65 -18.66
C MET A 1 -18.97 -0.57 -18.37
N TYR A 2 -18.52 0.44 -17.64
CA TYR A 2 -17.11 0.55 -17.24
C TYR A 2 -16.94 -0.36 -16.03
N VAL A 3 -16.43 -1.56 -16.25
CA VAL A 3 -15.90 -2.38 -15.15
C VAL A 3 -14.63 -1.65 -14.71
N GLU A 4 -14.73 -0.93 -13.61
CA GLU A 4 -13.59 -0.59 -12.79
C GLU A 4 -12.94 -1.93 -12.45
N ALA A 5 -11.79 -2.22 -13.07
CA ALA A 5 -11.09 -3.47 -12.83
C ALA A 5 -10.66 -3.47 -11.37
N VAL A 6 -11.45 -4.14 -10.51
CA VAL A 6 -11.07 -4.41 -9.14
C VAL A 6 -9.84 -5.30 -9.25
N VAL A 7 -8.65 -4.70 -9.13
CA VAL A 7 -7.41 -5.45 -9.03
C VAL A 7 -7.54 -6.26 -7.76
N GLN A 8 -7.72 -7.58 -7.90
CA GLN A 8 -7.69 -8.47 -6.74
C GLN A 8 -6.27 -8.44 -6.18
N VAL A 9 -6.12 -7.76 -5.06
CA VAL A 9 -4.86 -7.68 -4.35
C VAL A 9 -4.71 -8.93 -3.49
N ASN A 10 -3.64 -9.69 -3.71
CA ASN A 10 -3.32 -10.88 -2.95
C ASN A 10 -2.60 -10.47 -1.66
N ASP A 11 -3.01 -11.03 -0.51
CA ASP A 11 -2.41 -10.72 0.79
C ASP A 11 -0.97 -11.22 0.95
N ARG A 12 -0.52 -12.13 0.07
CA ARG A 12 0.84 -12.68 0.05
C ARG A 12 1.84 -11.83 -0.74
N ASP A 13 1.34 -11.00 -1.65
CA ASP A 13 2.19 -10.26 -2.57
C ASP A 13 2.67 -8.93 -1.99
N THR A 14 3.86 -8.53 -2.41
CA THR A 14 4.38 -7.19 -2.14
C THR A 14 4.24 -6.33 -3.39
N TYR A 15 3.67 -5.15 -3.21
CA TYR A 15 3.47 -4.16 -4.26
C TYR A 15 4.32 -2.93 -3.99
N LYS A 16 4.81 -2.27 -5.03
CA LYS A 16 5.26 -0.89 -4.96
C LYS A 16 4.06 0.00 -5.25
N ALA A 17 3.86 1.02 -4.44
CA ALA A 17 2.71 1.91 -4.55
C ALA A 17 3.03 3.29 -3.99
N THR A 18 2.22 4.26 -4.39
CA THR A 18 2.16 5.57 -3.75
C THR A 18 0.98 5.55 -2.76
N VAL A 19 1.25 5.78 -1.49
CA VAL A 19 0.26 5.69 -0.40
C VAL A 19 -0.02 7.06 0.17
N ARG A 20 -1.30 7.40 0.32
CA ARG A 20 -1.74 8.60 1.04
C ARG A 20 -2.52 8.22 2.28
N LEU A 21 -2.07 8.69 3.44
CA LEU A 21 -2.77 8.52 4.72
C LEU A 21 -3.75 9.67 4.96
N ARG A 22 -4.87 9.42 5.63
CA ARG A 22 -5.87 10.43 6.03
C ARG A 22 -5.25 11.55 6.84
N SER A 23 -4.46 11.19 7.86
CA SER A 23 -3.73 12.14 8.69
C SER A 23 -2.75 13.02 7.89
N ALA A 24 -2.12 12.46 6.85
CA ALA A 24 -1.24 13.19 5.95
C ALA A 24 -2.03 14.14 5.02
N MET A 25 -3.19 13.70 4.52
CA MET A 25 -4.10 14.50 3.70
C MET A 25 -4.62 15.73 4.46
N LEU A 26 -5.06 15.55 5.72
CA LEU A 26 -5.49 16.65 6.61
C LEU A 26 -4.38 17.66 6.91
N SER A 27 -3.12 17.19 6.94
CA SER A 27 -1.94 18.03 7.17
C SER A 27 -1.31 18.57 5.87
N ASN A 28 -1.95 18.37 4.72
CA ASN A 28 -1.43 18.70 3.39
C ASN A 28 0.00 18.19 3.12
N ARG A 29 0.34 17.02 3.65
CA ARG A 29 1.62 16.34 3.41
C ARG A 29 1.58 15.57 2.09
N PRO A 30 2.71 15.44 1.38
CA PRO A 30 2.78 14.65 0.17
C PRO A 30 2.52 13.16 0.46
N PRO A 31 2.01 12.40 -0.53
CA PRO A 31 1.94 10.95 -0.44
C PRO A 31 3.34 10.33 -0.40
N VAL A 32 3.41 9.07 0.03
CA VAL A 32 4.67 8.35 0.26
C VAL A 32 4.76 7.17 -0.70
N ASP A 33 5.84 7.11 -1.48
CA ASP A 33 6.17 5.89 -2.22
C ASP A 33 6.70 4.83 -1.26
N ALA A 34 6.11 3.64 -1.33
CA ALA A 34 6.37 2.55 -0.41
C ALA A 34 6.23 1.18 -1.08
N TYR A 35 6.91 0.18 -0.51
CA TYR A 35 6.50 -1.21 -0.64
C TYR A 35 5.34 -1.46 0.32
N VAL A 36 4.27 -2.09 -0.16
CA VAL A 36 3.05 -2.36 0.58
C VAL A 36 2.64 -3.81 0.48
N ARG A 37 2.05 -4.31 1.56
CA ARG A 37 1.42 -5.63 1.64
C ARG A 37 0.12 -5.52 2.44
N PHE A 38 -0.93 -6.11 1.91
CA PHE A 38 -2.29 -6.05 2.48
C PHE A 38 -2.51 -7.22 3.46
N PHE A 39 -1.64 -7.29 4.47
CA PHE A 39 -1.70 -8.33 5.49
C PHE A 39 -1.22 -7.76 6.85
N PRO A 40 -1.88 -8.14 7.96
CA PRO A 40 -3.09 -8.96 8.06
C PRO A 40 -4.36 -8.25 7.52
N PRO A 41 -5.48 -8.96 7.31
CA PRO A 41 -6.73 -8.35 6.82
C PRO A 41 -7.15 -7.13 7.65
N GLY A 42 -7.50 -6.03 6.97
CA GLY A 42 -7.81 -4.75 7.60
C GLY A 42 -6.59 -3.87 7.92
N TRP A 43 -5.38 -4.32 7.61
CA TRP A 43 -4.13 -3.59 7.82
C TRP A 43 -3.33 -3.48 6.52
N LEU A 44 -2.54 -2.41 6.44
CA LEU A 44 -1.56 -2.17 5.40
C LEU A 44 -0.17 -2.15 6.04
N THR A 45 0.63 -3.16 5.77
CA THR A 45 2.06 -3.14 6.08
C THR A 45 2.75 -2.34 4.99
N MET A 46 3.48 -1.29 5.36
CA MET A 46 4.19 -0.44 4.40
C MET A 46 5.62 -0.13 4.83
N LYS A 47 6.51 -0.05 3.86
CA LYS A 47 7.90 0.40 4.05
C LYS A 47 8.20 1.47 3.00
N SER A 48 8.41 2.71 3.45
CA SER A 48 8.76 3.82 2.56
C SER A 48 10.03 3.49 1.77
N LEU A 49 10.11 3.98 0.54
CA LEU A 49 11.30 3.84 -0.31
C LEU A 49 12.47 4.74 0.12
N ALA A 50 12.27 5.61 1.11
CA ALA A 50 13.35 6.38 1.71
C ALA A 50 14.40 5.45 2.34
N VAL A 51 15.68 5.77 2.14
CA VAL A 51 16.81 4.98 2.67
C VAL A 51 16.69 4.87 4.19
N GLY A 52 16.71 3.64 4.71
CA GLY A 52 16.63 3.37 6.15
C GLY A 52 15.23 3.49 6.76
N ALA A 53 14.17 3.67 5.97
CA ALA A 53 12.82 3.77 6.51
C ALA A 53 12.38 2.48 7.23
N PRO A 54 11.78 2.61 8.43
CA PRO A 54 11.25 1.47 9.16
C PRO A 54 10.01 0.90 8.47
N ILE A 55 9.73 -0.38 8.72
CA ILE A 55 8.43 -0.98 8.39
C ILE A 55 7.40 -0.41 9.36
N SER A 56 6.27 0.02 8.82
CA SER A 56 5.13 0.53 9.57
C SER A 56 3.89 -0.28 9.23
N VAL A 57 3.04 -0.54 10.22
CA VAL A 57 1.75 -1.20 10.02
C VAL A 57 0.67 -0.17 10.32
N VAL A 58 -0.16 0.14 9.32
CA VAL A 58 -1.23 1.14 9.44
C VAL A 58 -2.58 0.47 9.23
N SER A 59 -3.61 0.96 9.90
CA SER A 59 -4.98 0.49 9.65
C SER A 59 -5.38 0.82 8.21
N ALA A 60 -6.06 -0.08 7.52
CA ALA A 60 -6.62 0.20 6.20
C ALA A 60 -7.62 1.38 6.24
N THR A 61 -8.24 1.65 7.39
CA THR A 61 -9.13 2.81 7.57
C THR A 61 -8.38 4.14 7.58
N GLU A 62 -7.10 4.16 7.96
CA GLU A 62 -6.24 5.34 7.92
C GLU A 62 -5.68 5.63 6.53
N VAL A 63 -5.81 4.69 5.60
CA VAL A 63 -5.42 4.88 4.20
C VAL A 63 -6.54 5.66 3.51
N PHE A 64 -6.15 6.78 2.87
CA PHE A 64 -7.06 7.60 2.08
C PHE A 64 -7.10 7.10 0.64
N ASP A 65 -5.93 6.93 0.01
CA ASP A 65 -5.80 6.36 -1.33
C ASP A 65 -4.46 5.61 -1.50
N ILE A 66 -4.44 4.67 -2.45
CA ILE A 66 -3.25 3.96 -2.92
C ILE A 66 -3.27 4.02 -4.45
N THR A 67 -2.22 4.55 -5.06
CA THR A 67 -2.08 4.67 -6.52
C THR A 67 -0.78 4.02 -7.01
N ASN A 68 -0.63 3.90 -8.33
CA ASN A 68 0.57 3.35 -8.98
C ASN A 68 0.96 1.96 -8.47
N LEU A 69 -0.03 1.10 -8.21
CA LEU A 69 0.16 -0.24 -7.67
C LEU A 69 0.86 -1.12 -8.72
N GLU A 70 2.10 -1.53 -8.43
CA GLU A 70 2.92 -2.41 -9.25
C GLU A 70 3.34 -3.63 -8.42
N ARG A 71 3.09 -4.85 -8.91
CA ARG A 71 3.50 -6.08 -8.21
C ARG A 71 5.00 -6.25 -8.33
N VAL A 72 5.71 -6.31 -7.19
CA VAL A 72 7.19 -6.40 -7.14
C VAL A 72 7.65 -7.81 -6.79
N GLN A 73 6.94 -8.48 -5.91
CA GLN A 73 7.24 -9.86 -5.55
C GLN A 73 5.95 -10.63 -5.43
N GLY A 74 5.83 -11.65 -6.28
CA GLY A 74 4.86 -12.70 -6.10
C GLY A 74 5.29 -13.58 -4.93
N GLY A 75 4.38 -13.93 -4.03
CA GLY A 75 4.58 -15.17 -3.28
C GLY A 75 4.55 -16.30 -4.30
N ASP A 76 5.71 -16.73 -4.80
CA ASP A 76 5.83 -17.98 -5.54
C ASP A 76 5.36 -19.08 -4.57
N ASP A 77 4.18 -19.61 -4.88
CA ASP A 77 3.59 -20.78 -4.24
C ASP A 77 4.43 -21.97 -4.71
N GLU A 78 5.24 -22.53 -3.80
CA GLU A 78 5.69 -23.93 -3.90
C GLU A 78 4.69 -24.82 -3.13
#